data_AF-A0AAD0M467-F1
#
_entry.id   AF-A0AAD0M467-F1
#
_cell.length_a   1.000
_cell.length_b   1.000
_cell.length_c   1.000
_cell.angle_alpha   90.00
_cell.angle_beta   90.00
_cell.angle_gamma   90.00
#
_symmetry.space_group_name_H-M   'P 1'
#
loop_
_entity.id
_entity.type
_entity.pdbx_description
1 polymer ?
#
loop_
_entity_poly.entity_id
_entity_poly.type
_entity_poly.pdbx_seq_one_letter_code
_entity_poly.pdbx_strand_id
1 'polypeptide(L)'
;MSDQYLFGPHKISDLLAVQEGLAPHVFGVDVDAFSPLTLSEIKSIGFVAKIVGGQFDYELLDTMIQYRQVHCPIFLEVPFDFPMTAKDVLIVAHSVESNVIVTPPTSGSPEDWVKWASYVEEFLAALLDLPQFGQEVLPVTSYIQYMSMREMGYQPATLTDNSMMHEYFEKDMDATTMDGLKERLHATVLGYYGGEEGFGVMVHSTLSALHDNLKTMGEQALTRIQEALDNGDREVISKAIMEMLERKSFPSESSAQTIVNAAMAHDSGVLVGLEVQLGLLASTEYDEAAMEALSSLIVDLRQLSLYRKA
;
A
#
# COMPACT_ATOMS: atom_id res chain seq x y z
N MET A 1 -3.16 0.51 -18.38
CA MET A 1 -2.91 1.95 -18.65
C MET A 1 -1.62 2.29 -17.94
N SER A 2 -0.67 2.97 -18.58
CA SER A 2 0.57 3.36 -17.88
C SER A 2 0.24 4.30 -16.73
N ASP A 3 0.82 4.11 -15.56
CA ASP A 3 0.77 5.08 -14.47
C ASP A 3 1.45 6.37 -14.95
N GLN A 4 0.66 7.35 -15.34
CA GLN A 4 1.16 8.66 -15.77
C GLN A 4 1.34 9.53 -14.54
N TYR A 5 2.54 10.09 -14.40
CA TYR A 5 2.89 10.99 -13.32
C TYR A 5 3.19 12.37 -13.86
N LEU A 6 2.74 13.39 -13.13
CA LEU A 6 3.09 14.77 -13.34
C LEU A 6 3.92 15.25 -12.15
N PHE A 7 5.21 15.48 -12.37
CA PHE A 7 6.14 16.03 -11.38
C PHE A 7 6.47 17.49 -11.67
N GLY A 8 6.94 18.21 -10.67
CA GLY A 8 7.45 19.58 -10.79
C GLY A 8 6.63 20.59 -10.00
N PRO A 9 7.05 21.86 -9.98
CA PRO A 9 6.35 22.88 -9.21
C PRO A 9 5.02 23.22 -9.90
N HIS A 10 3.91 22.89 -9.25
CA HIS A 10 2.56 23.23 -9.70
C HIS A 10 1.85 24.04 -8.63
N LYS A 11 1.05 25.02 -9.02
CA LYS A 11 0.13 25.70 -8.10
C LYS A 11 -1.20 25.00 -8.11
N ILE A 12 -1.81 24.80 -6.94
CA ILE A 12 -3.16 24.21 -6.89
C ILE A 12 -4.18 25.05 -7.66
N SER A 13 -4.05 26.37 -7.66
CA SER A 13 -4.91 27.26 -8.45
C SER A 13 -4.88 26.93 -9.95
N ASP A 14 -3.70 26.59 -10.47
CA ASP A 14 -3.49 26.35 -11.89
C ASP A 14 -4.04 24.99 -12.29
N LEU A 15 -3.84 23.97 -11.45
CA LEU A 15 -4.41 22.63 -11.66
C LEU A 15 -5.94 22.67 -11.65
N LEU A 16 -6.54 23.45 -10.75
CA LEU A 16 -7.99 23.62 -10.65
C LEU A 16 -8.59 24.37 -11.84
N ALA A 17 -7.80 25.16 -12.58
CA ALA A 17 -8.26 25.84 -13.78
C ALA A 17 -8.34 24.90 -15.00
N VAL A 18 -7.55 23.82 -15.02
CA VAL A 18 -7.48 22.87 -16.13
C VAL A 18 -8.57 21.80 -16.03
N GLN A 19 -8.85 21.28 -14.82
CA GLN A 19 -9.83 20.24 -14.44
C GLN A 19 -9.86 18.91 -15.21
N GLU A 20 -9.59 18.90 -16.52
CA GLU A 20 -9.63 17.73 -17.41
C GLU A 20 -8.25 17.39 -17.96
N GLY A 21 -7.96 16.09 -18.09
CA GLY A 21 -6.74 15.62 -18.75
C GLY A 21 -5.47 15.77 -17.90
N LEU A 22 -5.64 15.94 -16.59
CA LEU A 22 -4.53 15.87 -15.65
C LEU A 22 -4.01 14.44 -15.54
N ALA A 23 -2.72 14.30 -15.27
CA ALA A 23 -2.17 13.00 -14.91
C ALA A 23 -2.87 12.48 -13.64
N PRO A 24 -3.13 11.17 -13.54
CA PRO A 24 -3.76 10.57 -12.37
C PRO A 24 -2.94 10.74 -11.09
N HIS A 25 -1.63 10.97 -11.21
CA HIS A 25 -0.74 11.19 -10.08
C HIS A 25 -0.01 12.52 -10.27
N VAL A 26 -0.19 13.47 -9.36
CA VAL A 26 0.38 14.83 -9.44
C VAL A 26 1.19 15.14 -8.21
N PHE A 27 2.39 15.67 -8.39
CA PHE A 27 3.40 15.83 -7.36
C PHE A 27 4.13 17.16 -7.52
N GLY A 28 4.59 17.73 -6.40
CA GLY A 28 5.21 19.06 -6.32
C GLY A 28 4.18 20.19 -6.26
N VAL A 29 3.01 19.95 -5.67
CA VAL A 29 1.92 20.94 -5.61
C VAL A 29 2.12 21.92 -4.45
N ASP A 30 2.28 23.19 -4.77
CA ASP A 30 2.22 24.32 -3.84
C ASP A 30 0.76 24.75 -3.63
N VAL A 31 0.36 24.84 -2.36
CA VAL A 31 -0.94 25.36 -1.96
C VAL A 31 -0.81 26.89 -1.83
N ASP A 32 -1.07 27.56 -2.94
CA ASP A 32 -0.98 29.02 -3.05
C ASP A 32 -2.30 29.75 -2.75
N ALA A 33 -3.40 29.01 -2.78
CA ALA A 33 -4.70 29.45 -2.27
C ALA A 33 -5.54 28.24 -1.87
N PHE A 34 -6.24 28.36 -0.74
CA PHE A 34 -7.28 27.40 -0.38
C PHE A 34 -8.43 27.40 -1.38
N SER A 35 -8.82 26.21 -1.83
CA SER A 35 -9.98 25.99 -2.68
C SER A 35 -10.81 24.82 -2.12
N PRO A 36 -12.14 24.94 -2.05
CA PRO A 36 -13.02 23.84 -1.63
C PRO A 36 -13.20 22.77 -2.72
N LEU A 37 -12.63 22.98 -3.92
CA LEU A 37 -12.74 22.07 -5.05
C LEU A 37 -11.58 21.09 -5.05
N THR A 38 -11.91 19.81 -5.16
CA THR A 38 -10.94 18.72 -5.36
C THR A 38 -10.84 18.37 -6.85
N LEU A 39 -9.67 17.93 -7.28
CA LEU A 39 -9.42 17.48 -8.66
C LEU A 39 -10.00 16.07 -8.86
N SER A 40 -11.06 15.94 -9.66
CA SER A 40 -11.89 14.71 -9.76
C SER A 40 -11.20 13.52 -10.43
N GLU A 41 -10.17 13.74 -11.24
CA GLU A 41 -9.47 12.69 -11.99
C GLU A 41 -8.17 12.21 -11.32
N ILE A 42 -7.78 12.85 -10.22
CA ILE A 42 -6.52 12.55 -9.53
C ILE A 42 -6.70 11.38 -8.56
N LYS A 43 -5.86 10.36 -8.75
CA LYS A 43 -5.73 9.18 -7.90
C LYS A 43 -4.72 9.36 -6.77
N SER A 44 -3.76 10.29 -6.88
CA SER A 44 -2.93 10.71 -5.75
C SER A 44 -2.33 12.08 -5.96
N ILE A 45 -2.12 12.81 -4.87
CA ILE A 45 -1.54 14.15 -4.90
C ILE A 45 -0.41 14.32 -3.88
N GLY A 46 0.68 14.95 -4.31
CA GLY A 46 1.80 15.37 -3.47
C GLY A 46 1.79 16.87 -3.24
N PHE A 47 1.73 17.28 -1.97
CA PHE A 47 1.78 18.68 -1.57
C PHE A 47 3.12 19.01 -0.93
N VAL A 48 3.74 20.11 -1.37
CA VAL A 48 5.00 20.58 -0.82
C VAL A 48 4.79 21.16 0.58
N ALA A 49 5.53 20.63 1.54
CA ALA A 49 5.49 21.08 2.92
C ALA A 49 5.91 22.55 3.03
N LYS A 50 5.12 23.32 3.77
CA LYS A 50 5.30 24.77 3.91
C LYS A 50 5.07 25.20 5.34
N ILE A 51 5.89 26.14 5.80
CA ILE A 51 5.83 26.71 7.15
C ILE A 51 5.54 28.21 7.07
N VAL A 52 4.59 28.66 7.88
CA VAL A 52 4.25 30.07 8.07
C VAL A 52 4.22 30.35 9.57
N GLY A 53 5.02 31.33 10.02
CA GLY A 53 5.06 31.67 11.45
C GLY A 53 5.61 30.58 12.37
N GLY A 54 6.43 29.65 11.84
CA GLY A 54 7.04 28.56 12.61
C GLY A 54 6.13 27.34 12.81
N GLN A 55 4.99 27.28 12.14
CA GLN A 55 4.08 26.15 12.11
C GLN A 55 3.78 25.75 10.66
N PHE A 56 3.28 24.53 10.46
CA PHE A 56 2.74 24.13 9.16
C PHE A 56 1.67 25.12 8.68
N ASP A 57 1.71 25.43 7.39
CA ASP A 57 0.75 26.33 6.76
C ASP A 57 -0.68 25.77 6.92
N TYR A 58 -1.59 26.59 7.46
CA TYR A 58 -2.97 26.14 7.72
C TYR A 58 -3.72 25.84 6.43
N GLU A 59 -3.49 26.63 5.37
CA GLU A 59 -4.14 26.39 4.07
C GLU A 59 -3.71 25.06 3.45
N LEU A 60 -2.44 24.68 3.63
CA LEU A 60 -1.93 23.36 3.23
C LEU A 60 -2.66 22.24 3.98
N LEU A 61 -2.73 22.32 5.32
CA LEU A 61 -3.38 21.29 6.12
C LEU A 61 -4.87 21.16 5.82
N ASP A 62 -5.59 22.28 5.69
CA ASP A 62 -7.01 22.29 5.35
C ASP A 62 -7.26 21.69 3.96
N THR A 63 -6.40 21.98 2.99
CA THR A 63 -6.46 21.39 1.65
C THR A 63 -6.23 19.87 1.71
N MET A 64 -5.22 19.40 2.45
CA MET A 64 -4.98 17.97 2.63
C MET A 64 -6.19 17.27 3.25
N ILE A 65 -6.81 17.86 4.28
CA ILE A 65 -8.00 17.30 4.91
C ILE A 65 -9.15 17.13 3.90
N GLN A 66 -9.31 18.05 2.94
CA GLN A 66 -10.34 17.92 1.90
C GLN A 66 -10.05 16.78 0.92
N TYR A 67 -8.80 16.63 0.48
CA TYR A 67 -8.44 15.52 -0.41
C TYR A 67 -8.63 14.17 0.28
N ARG A 68 -8.43 14.11 1.60
CA ARG A 68 -8.71 12.92 2.41
C ARG A 68 -10.20 12.60 2.42
N GLN A 69 -11.08 13.60 2.51
CA GLN A 69 -12.54 13.40 2.50
C GLN A 69 -13.06 12.80 1.20
N VAL A 70 -12.36 13.00 0.09
CA VAL A 70 -12.68 12.35 -1.20
C VAL A 70 -11.89 11.06 -1.44
N HIS A 71 -11.26 10.52 -0.39
CA HIS A 71 -10.44 9.30 -0.43
C HIS A 71 -9.30 9.33 -1.45
N CYS A 72 -8.75 10.52 -1.73
CA CYS A 72 -7.54 10.66 -2.53
C CYS A 72 -6.31 10.45 -1.63
N PRO A 73 -5.44 9.46 -1.91
CA PRO A 73 -4.12 9.34 -1.28
C PRO A 73 -3.31 10.64 -1.36
N ILE A 74 -2.81 11.09 -0.22
CA ILE A 74 -2.04 12.34 -0.09
C ILE A 74 -0.61 12.02 0.32
N PHE A 75 0.33 12.71 -0.30
CA PHE A 75 1.74 12.70 0.05
C PHE A 75 2.15 14.10 0.51
N LEU A 76 2.71 14.21 1.71
CA LEU A 76 3.37 15.41 2.19
C LEU A 76 4.84 15.35 1.76
N GLU A 77 5.22 16.22 0.82
CA GLU A 77 6.57 16.31 0.28
C GLU A 77 7.40 17.27 1.12
N VAL A 78 8.35 16.72 1.89
CA VAL A 78 9.14 17.43 2.87
C VAL A 78 10.53 17.69 2.30
N PRO A 79 10.88 18.95 1.99
CA PRO A 79 12.24 19.30 1.56
C PRO A 79 13.31 18.83 2.54
N PHE A 80 14.47 18.42 2.03
CA PHE A 80 15.60 17.99 2.87
C PHE A 80 16.12 19.05 3.87
N ASP A 81 15.81 20.32 3.61
CA ASP A 81 16.17 21.46 4.44
C ASP A 81 14.99 22.02 5.24
N PHE A 82 13.88 21.27 5.31
CA PHE A 82 12.70 21.67 6.06
C PHE A 82 13.04 21.84 7.54
N PRO A 83 12.66 22.97 8.18
CA PRO A 83 13.20 23.36 9.49
C PRO A 83 12.54 22.66 10.69
N MET A 84 11.63 21.70 10.47
CA MET A 84 11.01 20.91 11.54
C MET A 84 11.70 19.56 11.71
N THR A 85 11.65 19.02 12.93
CA THR A 85 12.16 17.67 13.20
C THR A 85 11.30 16.63 12.49
N ALA A 86 11.89 15.49 12.13
CA ALA A 86 11.18 14.41 11.47
C ALA A 86 9.98 13.92 12.30
N LYS A 87 10.15 13.87 13.62
CA LYS A 87 9.09 13.46 14.56
C LYS A 87 7.88 14.40 14.52
N ASP A 88 8.11 15.72 14.51
CA ASP A 88 7.01 16.69 14.45
C ASP A 88 6.28 16.61 13.11
N VAL A 89 7.03 16.39 12.02
CA VAL A 89 6.46 16.17 10.69
C VAL A 89 5.59 14.92 10.65
N LEU A 90 6.06 13.78 11.19
CA LEU A 90 5.28 12.55 11.25
C LEU A 90 4.00 12.70 12.10
N ILE A 91 4.05 13.45 13.20
CA ILE A 91 2.85 13.73 14.01
C ILE A 91 1.80 14.50 13.19
N VAL A 92 2.23 15.51 12.45
CA VAL A 92 1.33 16.29 11.58
C VAL A 92 0.79 15.44 10.44
N ALA A 93 1.66 14.71 9.74
CA ALA A 93 1.27 13.83 8.65
C ALA A 93 0.23 12.78 9.11
N HIS A 94 0.43 12.20 10.30
CA HIS A 94 -0.51 11.25 10.88
C HIS A 94 -1.90 11.86 11.12
N SER A 95 -1.96 13.12 11.58
CA SER A 95 -3.22 13.81 11.88
C SER A 95 -4.10 14.04 10.64
N VAL A 96 -3.47 14.18 9.47
CA VAL A 96 -4.15 14.34 8.18
C VAL A 96 -4.14 13.05 7.33
N GLU A 97 -3.68 11.94 7.91
CA GLU A 97 -3.54 10.63 7.25
C GLU A 97 -2.75 10.68 5.93
N SER A 98 -1.72 11.53 5.84
CA SER A 98 -0.87 11.61 4.65
C SER A 98 0.35 10.70 4.75
N ASN A 99 0.72 10.12 3.62
CA ASN A 99 2.07 9.59 3.43
C ASN A 99 3.09 10.74 3.44
N VAL A 100 4.36 10.43 3.68
CA VAL A 100 5.45 11.40 3.69
C VAL A 100 6.49 11.04 2.64
N ILE A 101 6.98 12.03 1.90
CA ILE A 101 8.10 11.91 0.97
C ILE A 101 9.18 12.86 1.43
N VAL A 102 10.35 12.35 1.82
CA VAL A 102 11.51 13.20 2.15
C VAL A 102 12.21 13.53 0.84
N THR A 103 11.93 14.68 0.25
CA THR A 103 12.37 14.99 -1.10
C THR A 103 13.89 15.24 -1.16
N PRO A 104 14.59 14.65 -2.13
CA PRO A 104 16.03 14.86 -2.28
C PRO A 104 16.35 16.28 -2.76
N PRO A 105 17.59 16.74 -2.58
CA PRO A 105 18.01 18.05 -3.06
C PRO A 105 17.97 18.10 -4.58
N THR A 106 17.45 19.21 -5.12
CA THR A 106 17.55 19.51 -6.56
C THR A 106 18.94 20.00 -6.94
N SER A 107 19.71 20.52 -5.98
CA SER A 107 21.11 20.88 -6.14
C SER A 107 21.98 19.63 -6.03
N GLY A 108 22.76 19.34 -7.07
CA GLY A 108 23.70 18.21 -7.09
C GLY A 108 24.95 18.40 -6.21
N SER A 109 24.87 19.18 -5.13
CA SER A 109 26.02 19.40 -4.25
C SER A 109 26.19 18.23 -3.27
N PRO A 110 27.40 17.69 -3.06
CA PRO A 110 27.61 16.58 -2.12
C PRO A 110 27.15 16.88 -0.69
N GLU A 111 27.23 18.14 -0.25
CA GLU A 111 26.82 18.54 1.10
C GLU A 111 25.30 18.45 1.28
N ASP A 112 24.52 18.82 0.26
CA ASP A 112 23.06 18.72 0.31
C ASP A 112 22.61 17.26 0.37
N TRP A 113 23.27 16.38 -0.39
CA TRP A 113 23.00 14.93 -0.35
C TRP A 113 23.30 14.33 1.02
N VAL A 114 24.39 14.75 1.68
CA VAL A 114 24.71 14.32 3.05
C VAL A 114 23.66 14.83 4.05
N LYS A 115 23.21 16.08 3.91
CA LYS A 115 22.17 16.65 4.75
C LYS A 115 20.85 15.90 4.57
N TRP A 116 20.44 15.63 3.34
CA TRP A 116 19.26 14.84 3.04
C TRP A 116 19.35 13.43 3.60
N ALA A 117 20.46 12.72 3.39
CA ALA A 117 20.63 11.37 3.93
C ALA A 117 20.53 11.33 5.46
N SER A 118 21.08 12.34 6.14
CA SER A 118 20.98 12.48 7.60
C SER A 118 19.52 12.75 8.04
N TYR A 119 18.77 13.50 7.24
CA TYR A 119 17.36 13.77 7.53
C TYR A 119 16.47 12.54 7.28
N VAL A 120 16.73 11.76 6.22
CA VAL A 120 16.07 10.47 5.98
C VAL A 120 16.33 9.50 7.14
N GLU A 121 17.56 9.48 7.66
CA GLU A 121 17.92 8.70 8.86
C GLU A 121 17.14 9.17 10.10
N GLU A 122 16.93 10.48 10.27
CA GLU A 122 16.08 11.03 11.33
C GLU A 122 14.62 10.57 11.19
N PHE A 123 14.08 10.55 9.96
CA PHE A 123 12.74 10.00 9.68
C PHE A 123 12.64 8.51 10.00
N LEU A 124 13.68 7.72 9.69
CA LEU A 124 13.72 6.30 10.06
C LEU A 124 13.66 6.12 11.58
N ALA A 125 14.51 6.84 12.32
CA ALA A 125 14.51 6.77 13.78
C ALA A 125 13.15 7.19 14.36
N ALA A 126 12.59 8.30 13.87
CA ALA A 126 11.29 8.79 14.32
C ALA A 126 10.15 7.83 14.00
N LEU A 127 10.16 7.18 12.83
CA LEU A 127 9.18 6.17 12.44
C LEU A 127 9.22 4.96 13.38
N LEU A 128 10.42 4.45 13.67
CA LEU A 128 10.61 3.33 14.59
C LEU A 128 10.15 3.66 16.02
N ASP A 129 10.28 4.91 16.45
CA ASP A 129 9.79 5.41 17.74
C ASP A 129 8.28 5.69 17.78
N LEU A 130 7.59 5.65 16.63
CA LEU A 130 6.16 5.95 16.50
C LEU A 130 5.39 4.73 15.94
N PRO A 131 5.22 3.65 16.73
CA PRO A 131 4.60 2.40 16.26
C PRO A 131 3.15 2.55 15.77
N GLN A 132 2.46 3.64 16.14
CA GLN A 132 1.11 3.95 15.67
C GLN A 132 1.06 4.65 14.31
N PHE A 133 2.20 5.07 13.75
CA PHE A 133 2.25 5.68 12.43
C PHE A 133 2.03 4.60 11.36
N GLY A 134 0.88 4.65 10.68
CA GLY A 134 0.46 3.62 9.72
C GLY A 134 0.65 3.99 8.25
N GLN A 135 1.09 5.22 7.97
CA GLN A 135 1.29 5.73 6.62
C GLN A 135 2.71 5.43 6.09
N GLU A 136 2.92 5.60 4.79
CA GLU A 136 4.24 5.42 4.17
C GLU A 136 5.15 6.62 4.44
N VAL A 137 6.46 6.35 4.56
CA VAL A 137 7.51 7.38 4.66
C VAL A 137 8.58 7.04 3.64
N LEU A 138 8.59 7.70 2.49
CA LEU A 138 9.54 7.42 1.41
C LEU A 138 10.82 8.24 1.60
N PRO A 139 12.02 7.63 1.43
CA PRO A 139 12.27 6.25 0.97
C PRO A 139 12.37 5.20 2.11
N VAL A 140 12.18 5.59 3.37
CA VAL A 140 12.39 4.78 4.57
C VAL A 140 11.60 3.46 4.55
N THR A 141 10.28 3.51 4.36
CA THR A 141 9.41 2.34 4.42
C THR A 141 9.73 1.35 3.30
N SER A 142 10.05 1.84 2.10
CA SER A 142 10.50 0.99 0.98
C SER A 142 11.80 0.26 1.31
N TYR A 143 12.74 0.92 2.01
CA TYR A 143 13.98 0.28 2.42
C TYR A 143 13.77 -0.79 3.49
N ILE A 144 12.93 -0.55 4.50
CA ILE A 144 12.56 -1.56 5.52
C ILE A 144 11.89 -2.76 4.84
N GLN A 145 11.00 -2.51 3.86
CA GLN A 145 10.36 -3.56 3.07
C GLN A 145 11.40 -4.38 2.29
N TYR A 146 12.35 -3.73 1.62
CA TYR A 146 13.45 -4.40 0.94
C TYR A 146 14.28 -5.28 1.89
N MET A 147 14.63 -4.78 3.08
CA MET A 147 15.35 -5.57 4.10
C MET A 147 14.54 -6.78 4.56
N SER A 148 13.24 -6.60 4.79
CA SER A 148 12.34 -7.68 5.21
C SER A 148 12.22 -8.77 4.14
N MET A 149 12.14 -8.37 2.86
CA MET A 149 12.14 -9.30 1.73
C MET A 149 13.42 -10.14 1.66
N ARG A 150 14.57 -9.51 1.87
CA ARG A 150 15.86 -10.23 1.90
C ARG A 150 15.97 -11.21 3.05
N GLU A 151 15.47 -10.85 4.22
CA GLU A 151 15.42 -11.73 5.38
C GLU A 151 14.56 -12.98 5.10
N MET A 152 13.48 -12.83 4.34
CA MET A 152 12.66 -13.96 3.87
C MET A 152 13.30 -14.81 2.76
N GLY A 153 14.52 -14.47 2.32
CA GLY A 153 15.20 -15.16 1.22
C GLY A 153 14.76 -14.72 -0.18
N TYR A 154 13.93 -13.68 -0.30
CA TYR A 154 13.62 -13.07 -1.60
C TYR A 154 14.73 -12.11 -2.02
N GLN A 155 15.12 -12.16 -3.30
CA GLN A 155 16.11 -11.24 -3.86
C GLN A 155 15.41 -10.30 -4.87
N PRO A 156 14.87 -9.17 -4.40
CA PRO A 156 14.26 -8.19 -5.29
C PRO A 156 15.32 -7.62 -6.25
N ALA A 157 14.95 -7.50 -7.53
CA ALA A 157 15.86 -7.02 -8.57
C ALA A 157 16.17 -5.52 -8.45
N THR A 158 15.25 -4.75 -7.87
CA THR A 158 15.33 -3.31 -7.62
C THR A 158 15.01 -3.02 -6.15
N LEU A 159 15.24 -1.78 -5.70
CA LEU A 159 14.81 -1.36 -4.36
C LEU A 159 13.27 -1.33 -4.24
N THR A 160 12.61 -1.17 -5.38
CA THR A 160 11.16 -0.97 -5.51
C THR A 160 10.75 -1.10 -6.97
N ASP A 161 9.55 -1.63 -7.20
CA ASP A 161 8.90 -1.62 -8.52
C ASP A 161 8.03 -0.36 -8.73
N ASN A 162 8.05 0.57 -7.76
CA ASN A 162 7.26 1.80 -7.80
C ASN A 162 7.92 2.84 -8.71
N SER A 163 7.25 3.16 -9.82
CA SER A 163 7.69 4.17 -10.79
C SER A 163 7.89 5.57 -10.17
N MET A 164 7.15 5.91 -9.12
CA MET A 164 7.33 7.15 -8.35
C MET A 164 8.71 7.21 -7.67
N MET A 165 9.18 6.09 -7.13
CA MET A 165 10.45 6.04 -6.41
C MET A 165 11.64 6.24 -7.36
N HIS A 166 11.53 5.71 -8.59
CA HIS A 166 12.55 5.93 -9.61
C HIS A 166 12.69 7.43 -9.94
N GLU A 167 11.56 8.10 -10.18
CA GLU A 167 11.54 9.53 -10.56
C GLU A 167 11.99 10.45 -9.42
N TYR A 168 11.60 10.16 -8.17
CA TYR A 168 12.03 10.98 -7.03
C TYR A 168 13.48 10.71 -6.60
N PHE A 169 13.91 9.45 -6.55
CA PHE A 169 15.11 9.08 -5.79
C PHE A 169 16.23 8.47 -6.61
N GLU A 170 15.94 7.76 -7.71
CA GLU A 170 16.98 7.02 -8.44
C GLU A 170 17.56 7.80 -9.62
N LYS A 171 16.71 8.55 -10.32
CA LYS A 171 17.05 9.19 -11.60
C LYS A 171 18.26 10.13 -11.53
N ASP A 172 18.32 10.95 -10.48
CA ASP A 172 19.31 12.01 -10.33
C ASP A 172 20.39 11.70 -9.26
N MET A 173 20.33 10.50 -8.66
CA MET A 173 21.25 10.09 -7.60
C MET A 173 22.34 9.16 -8.15
N ASP A 174 23.60 9.48 -7.86
CA ASP A 174 24.69 8.59 -8.22
C ASP A 174 24.76 7.36 -7.29
N ALA A 175 25.34 6.28 -7.80
CA ALA A 175 25.42 5.00 -7.09
C ALA A 175 26.12 5.12 -5.71
N THR A 176 27.13 5.99 -5.58
CA THR A 176 27.87 6.16 -4.33
C THR A 176 26.99 6.75 -3.25
N THR A 177 26.21 7.78 -3.60
CA THR A 177 25.26 8.43 -2.69
C THR A 177 24.17 7.44 -2.27
N MET A 178 23.63 6.68 -3.23
CA MET A 178 22.62 5.66 -2.99
C MET A 178 23.11 4.54 -2.08
N ASP A 179 24.32 4.03 -2.29
CA ASP A 179 24.92 2.99 -1.44
C ASP A 179 25.21 3.51 -0.03
N GLY A 180 25.72 4.74 0.10
CA GLY A 180 25.93 5.38 1.39
C GLY A 180 24.63 5.59 2.18
N LEU A 181 23.52 5.93 1.52
CA LEU A 181 22.20 6.00 2.16
C LEU A 181 21.76 4.62 2.67
N LYS A 182 21.86 3.58 1.84
CA LYS A 182 21.47 2.22 2.23
C LYS A 182 22.26 1.74 3.43
N GLU A 183 23.58 1.95 3.46
CA GLU A 183 24.42 1.56 4.60
C GLU A 183 23.97 2.23 5.90
N ARG A 184 23.62 3.52 5.85
CA ARG A 184 23.10 4.25 7.02
C ARG A 184 21.77 3.69 7.48
N LEU A 185 20.81 3.55 6.58
CA LEU A 185 19.48 3.02 6.93
C LEU A 185 19.59 1.59 7.47
N HIS A 186 20.45 0.77 6.88
CA HIS A 186 20.73 -0.59 7.35
C HIS A 186 21.23 -0.59 8.79
N ALA A 187 22.27 0.21 9.08
CA ALA A 187 22.87 0.30 10.39
C ALA A 187 21.86 0.78 11.43
N THR A 188 21.02 1.75 11.09
CA THR A 188 19.98 2.29 11.99
C THR A 188 18.87 1.29 12.26
N VAL A 189 18.36 0.60 11.23
CA VAL A 189 17.35 -0.47 11.40
C VAL A 189 17.90 -1.57 12.31
N LEU A 190 19.08 -2.12 11.98
CA LEU A 190 19.66 -3.20 12.79
C LEU A 190 20.00 -2.73 14.20
N GLY A 191 20.52 -1.51 14.35
CA GLY A 191 20.82 -0.92 15.65
C GLY A 191 19.59 -0.83 16.56
N TYR A 192 18.44 -0.46 16.00
CA TYR A 192 17.17 -0.40 16.72
C TYR A 192 16.68 -1.77 17.18
N TYR A 193 16.73 -2.78 16.31
CA TYR A 193 16.24 -4.13 16.62
C TYR A 193 17.25 -5.01 17.37
N GLY A 194 18.46 -4.52 17.66
CA GLY A 194 19.48 -5.27 18.40
C GLY A 194 20.34 -6.20 17.52
N GLY A 195 20.45 -5.89 16.22
CA GLY A 195 21.23 -6.64 15.23
C GLY A 195 20.36 -7.45 14.27
N GLU A 196 21.02 -8.25 13.43
CA GLU A 196 20.35 -9.09 12.41
C GLU A 196 19.36 -10.08 13.04
N GLU A 197 19.73 -10.74 14.14
CA GLU A 197 18.86 -11.70 14.83
C GLU A 197 17.55 -11.06 15.31
N GLY A 198 17.65 -9.89 15.94
CA GLY A 198 16.48 -9.17 16.44
C GLY A 198 15.60 -8.64 15.31
N PHE A 199 16.20 -8.20 14.20
CA PHE A 199 15.45 -7.84 12.99
C PHE A 199 14.72 -9.06 12.40
N GLY A 200 15.38 -10.21 12.30
CA GLY A 200 14.77 -11.45 11.82
C GLY A 200 13.58 -11.90 12.67
N VAL A 201 13.67 -11.79 14.00
CA VAL A 201 12.54 -12.03 14.90
C VAL A 201 11.37 -11.09 14.60
N MET A 202 11.63 -9.81 14.38
CA MET A 202 10.58 -8.84 14.01
C MET A 202 9.92 -9.21 12.68
N VAL A 203 10.71 -9.54 11.64
CA VAL A 203 10.18 -9.91 10.33
C VAL A 203 9.30 -11.15 10.42
N HIS A 204 9.78 -12.22 11.06
CA HIS A 204 9.03 -13.47 11.19
C HIS A 204 7.77 -13.32 12.05
N SER A 205 7.83 -12.54 13.14
CA SER A 205 6.65 -12.27 13.97
C SER A 205 5.59 -11.44 13.24
N THR A 206 6.01 -10.44 12.47
CA THR A 206 5.11 -9.62 11.65
C THR A 206 4.42 -10.46 10.57
N LEU A 207 5.17 -11.32 9.87
CA LEU A 207 4.60 -12.24 8.88
C LEU A 207 3.65 -13.27 9.48
N SER A 208 4.00 -13.81 10.65
CA SER A 208 3.13 -14.74 11.37
C SER A 208 1.82 -14.06 11.75
N ALA A 209 1.89 -12.82 12.26
CA ALA A 209 0.71 -12.03 12.61
C ALA A 209 -0.14 -11.68 11.37
N LEU A 210 0.50 -11.33 10.25
CA LEU A 210 -0.20 -11.11 8.96
C LEU A 210 -0.87 -12.39 8.47
N HIS A 211 -0.18 -13.52 8.52
CA HIS A 211 -0.73 -14.82 8.14
C HIS A 211 -1.93 -15.20 9.01
N ASP A 212 -1.81 -15.06 10.33
CA ASP A 212 -2.89 -15.35 11.28
C ASP A 212 -4.09 -14.43 11.07
N ASN A 213 -3.86 -13.14 10.78
CA ASN A 213 -4.93 -12.21 10.43
C ASN A 213 -5.61 -12.61 9.12
N LEU A 214 -4.86 -12.88 8.06
CA LEU A 214 -5.42 -13.30 6.77
C LEU A 214 -6.22 -14.60 6.91
N LYS A 215 -5.72 -15.55 7.70
CA LYS A 215 -6.44 -16.78 8.03
C LYS A 215 -7.74 -16.51 8.78
N THR A 216 -7.70 -15.68 9.82
CA THR A 216 -8.88 -15.30 10.62
C THR A 216 -9.93 -14.60 9.74
N MET A 217 -9.50 -13.69 8.86
CA MET A 217 -10.38 -13.01 7.91
C MET A 217 -11.00 -13.99 6.92
N GLY A 218 -10.22 -14.96 6.42
CA GLY A 218 -10.72 -16.05 5.60
C GLY A 218 -11.79 -16.87 6.34
N GLU A 219 -11.52 -17.28 7.58
CA GLU A 219 -12.48 -18.02 8.41
C GLU A 219 -13.77 -17.22 8.68
N GLN A 220 -13.68 -15.92 8.96
CA GLN A 220 -14.85 -15.05 9.13
C GLN A 220 -15.66 -14.89 7.85
N ALA A 221 -14.99 -14.79 6.69
CA ALA A 221 -15.67 -14.76 5.41
C ALA A 221 -16.38 -16.10 5.12
N LEU A 222 -15.76 -17.23 5.49
CA LEU A 222 -16.40 -18.54 5.41
C LEU A 222 -17.66 -18.65 6.27
N THR A 223 -17.62 -18.20 7.53
CA THR A 223 -18.80 -18.20 8.40
C THR A 223 -19.94 -17.38 7.78
N ARG A 224 -19.63 -16.19 7.23
CA ARG A 224 -20.61 -15.36 6.53
C ARG A 224 -21.21 -16.05 5.30
N ILE A 225 -20.39 -16.76 4.52
CA ILE A 225 -20.87 -17.54 3.37
C ILE A 225 -21.79 -18.67 3.84
N GLN A 226 -21.44 -19.37 4.93
CA GLN A 226 -22.24 -20.46 5.45
C GLN A 226 -23.60 -19.99 5.99
N GLU A 227 -23.62 -18.90 6.76
CA GLU A 227 -24.87 -18.27 7.22
C GLU A 227 -25.72 -17.77 6.04
N ALA A 228 -25.08 -17.20 5.00
CA ALA A 228 -25.79 -16.75 3.81
C ALA A 228 -26.34 -17.91 2.96
N LEU A 229 -25.63 -19.05 2.91
CA LEU A 229 -26.12 -20.29 2.29
C LEU A 229 -27.36 -20.82 3.01
N ASP A 230 -27.31 -20.89 4.34
CA ASP A 230 -28.43 -21.33 5.18
C ASP A 230 -29.67 -20.43 4.99
N ASN A 231 -29.46 -19.12 4.75
CA ASN A 231 -30.52 -18.14 4.54
C ASN A 231 -30.91 -17.91 3.07
N GLY A 232 -30.18 -18.51 2.10
CA GLY A 232 -30.41 -18.33 0.67
C GLY A 232 -30.02 -16.95 0.09
N ASP A 233 -29.17 -16.19 0.78
CA ASP A 233 -28.77 -14.83 0.39
C ASP A 233 -27.57 -14.85 -0.57
N ARG A 234 -27.88 -14.80 -1.87
CA ARG A 234 -26.86 -14.89 -2.94
C ARG A 234 -25.97 -13.65 -3.05
N GLU A 235 -26.45 -12.47 -2.68
CA GLU A 235 -25.65 -11.24 -2.77
C GLU A 235 -24.57 -11.23 -1.69
N VAL A 236 -24.89 -11.69 -0.48
CA VAL A 236 -23.92 -11.80 0.62
C VAL A 236 -22.84 -12.84 0.31
N ILE A 237 -23.20 -13.96 -0.32
CA ILE A 237 -22.23 -14.97 -0.77
C ILE A 237 -21.27 -14.37 -1.79
N SER A 238 -21.78 -13.72 -2.85
CA SER A 238 -20.94 -13.12 -3.89
C SER A 238 -20.02 -12.04 -3.34
N LYS A 239 -20.53 -11.17 -2.45
CA LYS A 239 -19.75 -10.13 -1.79
C LYS A 239 -18.62 -10.71 -0.92
N ALA A 240 -18.91 -11.73 -0.12
CA ALA A 240 -17.90 -12.35 0.75
C ALA A 240 -16.79 -13.05 -0.06
N ILE A 241 -17.14 -13.68 -1.18
CA ILE A 241 -16.15 -14.29 -2.08
C ILE A 241 -15.27 -13.23 -2.74
N MET A 242 -15.86 -12.13 -3.23
CA MET A 242 -15.10 -11.02 -3.80
C MET A 242 -14.14 -10.41 -2.75
N GLU A 243 -14.61 -10.20 -1.51
CA GLU A 243 -13.76 -9.72 -0.41
C GLU A 243 -12.59 -10.68 -0.12
N MET A 244 -12.80 -12.00 -0.19
CA MET A 244 -11.72 -12.98 0.01
C MET A 244 -10.71 -12.97 -1.13
N LEU A 245 -11.18 -12.81 -2.37
CA LEU A 245 -10.35 -12.76 -3.57
C LEU A 245 -9.51 -11.49 -3.62
N GLU A 246 -10.13 -10.33 -3.41
CA GLU A 246 -9.44 -9.03 -3.36
C GLU A 246 -8.34 -9.00 -2.29
N ARG A 247 -8.56 -9.69 -1.17
CA ARG A 247 -7.62 -9.72 -0.04
C ARG A 247 -6.68 -10.92 -0.02
N LYS A 248 -6.81 -11.83 -0.99
CA LYS A 248 -6.10 -13.13 -1.03
C LYS A 248 -6.19 -13.92 0.30
N SER A 249 -7.29 -13.77 1.02
CA SER A 249 -7.48 -14.35 2.37
C SER A 249 -8.17 -15.71 2.27
N PHE A 250 -7.45 -16.70 1.74
CA PHE A 250 -7.99 -18.05 1.53
C PHE A 250 -7.92 -18.89 2.82
N PRO A 251 -8.95 -19.69 3.11
CA PRO A 251 -8.96 -20.56 4.29
C PRO A 251 -8.11 -21.80 4.05
N SER A 252 -7.85 -22.56 5.12
CA SER A 252 -7.26 -23.90 5.00
C SER A 252 -8.13 -24.85 4.14
N GLU A 253 -7.49 -25.81 3.48
CA GLU A 253 -8.11 -26.83 2.61
C GLU A 253 -9.30 -27.54 3.27
N SER A 254 -9.20 -27.85 4.57
CA SER A 254 -10.28 -28.43 5.38
C SER A 254 -11.55 -27.58 5.45
N SER A 255 -11.37 -26.26 5.46
CA SER A 255 -12.46 -25.28 5.63
C SER A 255 -13.10 -24.96 4.28
N ALA A 256 -12.31 -24.95 3.19
CA ALA A 256 -12.83 -24.93 1.82
C ALA A 256 -13.69 -26.17 1.51
N GLN A 257 -13.25 -27.37 1.93
CA GLN A 257 -14.01 -28.61 1.77
C GLN A 257 -15.35 -28.59 2.52
N THR A 258 -15.39 -27.94 3.70
CA THR A 258 -16.63 -27.81 4.49
C THR A 258 -17.66 -26.93 3.77
N ILE A 259 -17.22 -25.85 3.13
CA ILE A 259 -18.09 -24.98 2.31
C ILE A 259 -18.57 -25.69 1.06
N VAL A 260 -17.69 -26.42 0.37
CA VAL A 260 -18.08 -27.26 -0.77
C VAL A 260 -19.18 -28.23 -0.35
N ASN A 261 -19.00 -28.93 0.77
CA ASN A 261 -19.98 -29.87 1.29
C ASN A 261 -21.30 -29.19 1.70
N ALA A 262 -21.25 -27.98 2.27
CA ALA A 262 -22.43 -27.20 2.66
C ALA A 262 -23.19 -26.63 1.44
N ALA A 263 -22.47 -26.09 0.46
CA ALA A 263 -23.02 -25.62 -0.81
C ALA A 263 -23.62 -26.78 -1.63
N MET A 264 -23.03 -27.97 -1.55
CA MET A 264 -23.55 -29.21 -2.14
C MET A 264 -24.81 -29.74 -1.45
N ALA A 265 -25.02 -29.43 -0.17
CA ALA A 265 -26.23 -29.81 0.55
C ALA A 265 -27.45 -28.94 0.19
N HIS A 266 -27.22 -27.72 -0.34
CA HIS A 266 -28.28 -26.81 -0.79
C HIS A 266 -28.66 -27.05 -2.26
N ASP A 267 -29.91 -27.45 -2.47
CA ASP A 267 -30.46 -27.80 -3.78
C ASP A 267 -30.89 -26.55 -4.56
N SER A 268 -29.95 -25.76 -5.08
CA SER A 268 -30.25 -24.80 -6.17
C SER A 268 -28.97 -24.29 -6.84
N GLY A 269 -29.06 -23.87 -8.11
CA GLY A 269 -27.94 -23.49 -9.01
C GLY A 269 -27.03 -22.31 -8.60
N VAL A 270 -26.71 -22.18 -7.31
CA VAL A 270 -25.67 -21.33 -6.73
C VAL A 270 -24.27 -21.78 -7.17
N LEU A 271 -24.07 -23.10 -7.32
CA LEU A 271 -22.82 -23.70 -7.83
C LEU A 271 -22.47 -23.21 -9.25
N VAL A 272 -23.45 -23.08 -10.14
CA VAL A 272 -23.22 -22.62 -11.53
C VAL A 272 -22.84 -21.13 -11.57
N GLY A 273 -23.39 -20.30 -10.67
CA GLY A 273 -23.04 -18.88 -10.57
C GLY A 273 -21.63 -18.65 -10.02
N LEU A 274 -21.25 -19.45 -9.02
CA LEU A 274 -19.90 -19.49 -8.44
C LEU A 274 -18.86 -19.97 -9.46
N GLU A 275 -19.14 -21.04 -10.21
CA GLU A 275 -18.24 -21.54 -11.27
C GLU A 275 -17.98 -20.51 -12.37
N VAL A 276 -19.00 -19.73 -12.76
CA VAL A 276 -18.87 -18.69 -13.80
C VAL A 276 -18.09 -17.49 -13.28
N GLN A 277 -18.33 -17.04 -12.04
CA GLN A 277 -17.57 -15.92 -11.46
C GLN A 277 -16.11 -16.31 -11.21
N LEU A 278 -15.86 -17.49 -10.64
CA LEU A 278 -14.49 -17.99 -10.40
C LEU A 278 -13.74 -18.25 -11.71
N GLY A 279 -14.43 -18.75 -12.75
CA GLY A 279 -13.87 -18.94 -14.09
C GLY A 279 -13.55 -17.64 -14.84
N LEU A 280 -14.33 -16.57 -14.61
CA LEU A 280 -14.06 -15.24 -15.18
C LEU A 280 -12.84 -14.59 -14.49
N LEU A 281 -12.73 -14.70 -13.17
CA LEU A 281 -11.61 -14.16 -12.39
C LEU A 281 -10.29 -14.89 -12.64
N ALA A 282 -10.36 -16.20 -12.82
CA ALA A 282 -9.25 -17.05 -13.28
C ALA A 282 -8.68 -16.62 -14.64
N SER A 283 -9.48 -15.97 -15.48
CA SER A 283 -9.05 -15.52 -16.80
C SER A 283 -8.41 -14.12 -16.81
N THR A 284 -8.47 -13.39 -15.68
CA THR A 284 -8.09 -11.97 -15.62
C THR A 284 -6.75 -11.68 -14.93
N GLU A 285 -6.20 -12.57 -14.12
CA GLU A 285 -4.86 -12.41 -13.51
C GLU A 285 -4.05 -13.72 -13.52
N TYR A 286 -2.83 -13.66 -14.07
CA TYR A 286 -1.90 -14.78 -14.21
C TYR A 286 -1.19 -15.12 -12.88
N ASP A 287 -1.94 -15.66 -11.90
CA ASP A 287 -1.35 -16.31 -10.71
C ASP A 287 -1.59 -17.83 -10.82
N GLU A 288 -0.56 -18.55 -11.25
CA GLU A 288 -0.63 -19.98 -11.60
C GLU A 288 -1.00 -20.85 -10.38
N ALA A 289 -0.61 -20.45 -9.17
CA ALA A 289 -0.92 -21.18 -7.93
C ALA A 289 -2.35 -20.95 -7.46
N ALA A 290 -2.84 -19.70 -7.54
CA ALA A 290 -4.25 -19.39 -7.29
C ALA A 290 -5.16 -20.07 -8.32
N MET A 291 -4.73 -20.11 -9.58
CA MET A 291 -5.39 -20.82 -10.67
C MET A 291 -5.45 -22.32 -10.46
N GLU A 292 -4.38 -22.94 -9.95
CA GLU A 292 -4.34 -24.36 -9.64
C GLU A 292 -5.26 -24.71 -8.46
N ALA A 293 -5.25 -23.92 -7.40
CA ALA A 293 -6.14 -24.09 -6.25
C ALA A 293 -7.62 -23.88 -6.62
N LEU A 294 -7.92 -22.85 -7.42
CA LEU A 294 -9.27 -22.58 -7.93
C LEU A 294 -9.73 -23.64 -8.94
N SER A 295 -8.83 -24.11 -9.80
CA SER A 295 -9.13 -25.18 -10.77
C SER A 295 -9.37 -26.50 -10.06
N SER A 296 -8.61 -26.82 -9.01
CA SER A 296 -8.87 -27.99 -8.17
C SER A 296 -10.25 -27.89 -7.52
N LEU A 297 -10.57 -26.75 -6.92
CA LEU A 297 -11.87 -26.50 -6.29
C LEU A 297 -13.02 -26.64 -7.30
N ILE A 298 -12.88 -26.09 -8.51
CA ILE A 298 -13.88 -26.19 -9.59
C ILE A 298 -14.01 -27.65 -10.10
N VAL A 299 -12.90 -28.38 -10.20
CA VAL A 299 -12.89 -29.79 -10.63
C VAL A 299 -13.57 -30.68 -9.58
N ASP A 300 -13.30 -30.44 -8.30
CA ASP A 300 -13.94 -31.16 -7.19
C ASP A 300 -15.44 -30.90 -7.15
N LEU A 301 -15.85 -29.64 -7.34
CA LEU A 301 -17.26 -29.24 -7.48
C LEU A 301 -17.94 -29.93 -8.69
N ARG A 302 -17.25 -30.04 -9.83
CA ARG A 302 -17.77 -30.70 -11.05
C ARG A 302 -17.92 -32.20 -10.90
N GLN A 303 -16.91 -32.90 -10.38
CA GLN A 303 -16.94 -34.36 -10.20
C GLN A 303 -18.08 -34.77 -9.27
N LEU A 304 -18.33 -33.97 -8.24
CA LEU A 304 -19.37 -34.22 -7.25
C LEU A 304 -20.79 -33.90 -7.77
N SER A 305 -20.94 -32.94 -8.70
CA SER A 305 -22.21 -32.70 -9.40
C SER A 305 -22.65 -33.85 -10.33
N LEU A 306 -21.68 -34.56 -10.91
CA LEU A 306 -21.91 -35.68 -11.82
C LEU A 306 -22.38 -36.94 -11.07
N TYR A 307 -21.92 -37.14 -9.84
CA TYR A 307 -22.37 -38.24 -8.96
C TYR A 307 -23.84 -38.13 -8.51
N ARG A 308 -24.47 -36.95 -8.66
CA ARG A 308 -25.87 -36.72 -8.28
C ARG A 308 -26.87 -36.94 -9.43
N LYS A 309 -26.37 -37.13 -10.67
CA LYS A 309 -27.18 -37.41 -11.88
C LYS A 309 -27.18 -38.88 -12.32
N ALA A 310 -26.49 -39.76 -11.58
CA ALA A 310 -26.54 -41.21 -11.72
C ALA A 310 -27.26 -41.83 -10.51
#